data_AF-A0A1Y0G0F1-F1
#
_entry.id   AF-A0A1Y0G0F1-F1
#
_cell.length_a   1.000
_cell.length_b   1.000
_cell.length_c   1.000
_cell.angle_alpha   90.00
_cell.angle_beta   90.00
_cell.angle_gamma   90.00
#
_symmetry.space_group_name_H-M   'P 1'
#
loop_
_entity.id
_entity.type
_entity.pdbx_description
1 polymer ?
#
loop_
_entity_poly.entity_id
_entity_poly.type
_entity_poly.pdbx_seq_one_letter_code
_entity_poly.pdbx_strand_id
1 'polypeptide(L)'
;MIILSIGMLLIVVGAVSISFSDLCCALKLNDESQWKTLGAPVGISFADLGKTIGVYSWVLGFGYEQSHNAEIVNLGKAALKKALFAKYTMMWGCIFVVLGFFLGLFGG
;
A
#
# COMPACT_ATOMS: atom_id res chain seq x y z
N MET A 1 -13.00 13.70 20.30
CA MET A 1 -12.07 14.37 19.36
C MET A 1 -10.73 13.65 19.20
N ILE A 2 -10.01 13.31 20.28
CA ILE A 2 -8.68 12.64 20.22
C ILE A 2 -8.70 11.33 19.41
N ILE A 3 -9.71 10.47 19.61
CA ILE A 3 -9.86 9.18 18.90
C ILE A 3 -9.96 9.39 17.38
N LEU A 4 -10.66 10.44 16.94
CA LEU A 4 -10.86 10.78 15.54
C LEU A 4 -9.54 11.24 14.91
N SER A 5 -8.76 12.05 15.62
CA SER A 5 -7.42 12.48 15.20
C SER A 5 -6.45 11.30 15.07
N ILE A 6 -6.47 10.35 16.02
CA ILE A 6 -5.66 9.14 15.97
C ILE A 6 -6.04 8.27 14.76
N GLY A 7 -7.34 8.10 14.51
CA GLY A 7 -7.84 7.35 13.35
C GLY A 7 -7.38 7.94 12.02
N MET A 8 -7.47 9.26 11.86
CA MET A 8 -6.96 9.98 10.68
C MET A 8 -5.44 9.80 10.51
N LEU A 9 -4.68 9.90 11.60
CA LEU A 9 -3.23 9.75 11.56
C LEU A 9 -2.83 8.33 11.13
N LEU A 10 -3.52 7.30 11.62
CA LEU A 10 -3.30 5.92 11.20
C LEU A 10 -3.58 5.71 9.70
N ILE A 11 -4.63 6.32 9.15
CA ILE A 11 -4.93 6.24 7.71
C ILE A 11 -3.77 6.86 6.89
N VAL A 12 -3.29 8.04 7.28
CA VAL A 12 -2.18 8.72 6.59
C VAL A 12 -0.89 7.91 6.70
N VAL A 13 -0.55 7.40 7.88
CA VAL A 13 0.63 6.55 8.09
C VAL A 13 0.52 5.27 7.24
N GLY A 14 -0.65 4.65 7.19
CA GLY A 14 -0.93 3.51 6.32
C GLY A 14 -0.68 3.83 4.85
N ALA A 15 -1.18 4.97 4.37
CA ALA A 15 -1.00 5.41 2.98
C ALA A 15 0.46 5.69 2.62
N VAL A 16 1.18 6.40 3.48
CA VAL A 16 2.59 6.75 3.26
C VAL A 16 3.50 5.50 3.33
N SER A 17 3.10 4.50 4.13
CA SER A 17 3.84 3.23 4.21
C SER A 17 3.79 2.41 2.91
N ILE A 18 2.91 2.76 1.97
CA ILE A 18 2.84 2.13 0.64
C ILE A 18 3.94 2.75 -0.24
N SER A 19 5.15 2.19 -0.16
CA SER A 19 6.22 2.45 -1.13
C SER A 19 6.88 1.13 -1.57
N PHE A 20 7.07 1.00 -2.88
CA PHE A 20 7.56 -0.23 -3.52
C PHE A 20 8.68 0.08 -4.52
N SER A 21 9.57 1.01 -4.17
CA SER A 21 10.70 1.45 -5.02
C SER A 21 11.53 0.28 -5.55
N ASP A 22 11.90 -0.63 -4.67
CA ASP A 22 12.82 -1.73 -4.99
C ASP A 22 12.17 -2.73 -5.94
N LEU A 23 10.88 -3.02 -5.72
CA LEU A 23 10.08 -3.89 -6.58
C LEU A 23 9.85 -3.27 -7.97
N CYS A 24 9.60 -1.96 -8.03
CA CYS A 24 9.45 -1.25 -9.30
C CYS A 24 10.76 -1.22 -10.10
N CYS A 25 11.90 -1.06 -9.42
CA CYS A 25 13.22 -1.12 -10.04
C CYS A 25 13.50 -2.52 -10.61
N ALA A 26 13.26 -3.56 -9.81
CA ALA A 26 13.46 -4.95 -10.24
C ALA A 26 12.54 -5.35 -11.40
N LEU A 27 11.26 -4.93 -11.37
CA LEU A 27 10.31 -5.12 -12.47
C LEU A 27 10.76 -4.38 -13.73
N LYS A 28 11.24 -3.14 -13.61
CA LYS A 28 11.74 -2.39 -14.77
C LYS A 28 12.96 -3.06 -15.41
N LEU A 29 13.83 -3.65 -14.61
CA LEU A 29 15.08 -4.25 -15.08
C LEU A 29 14.88 -5.64 -15.70
N ASN A 30 13.98 -6.44 -15.12
CA ASN A 30 13.85 -7.86 -15.45
C ASN A 30 12.53 -8.21 -16.18
N ASP A 31 11.49 -7.38 -16.05
CA ASP A 31 10.14 -7.70 -16.54
C ASP A 31 9.38 -6.43 -16.98
N GLU A 32 9.95 -5.72 -17.96
CA GLU A 32 9.48 -4.40 -18.42
C GLU A 32 8.02 -4.44 -18.91
N SER A 33 7.58 -5.59 -19.44
CA SER A 33 6.20 -5.79 -19.93
C SER A 33 5.17 -5.71 -18.78
N GLN A 34 5.43 -6.39 -17.67
CA GLN A 34 4.61 -6.29 -16.46
C GLN A 34 4.70 -4.89 -15.85
N TRP A 35 5.90 -4.30 -15.81
CA TRP A 35 6.10 -2.94 -15.29
C TRP A 35 5.26 -1.89 -16.04
N LYS A 36 5.20 -1.98 -17.38
CA LYS A 36 4.33 -1.12 -18.21
C LYS A 36 2.85 -1.37 -17.97
N THR A 37 2.45 -2.63 -17.80
CA THR A 37 1.05 -3.00 -17.51
C THR A 37 0.60 -2.46 -16.15
N LEU A 38 1.51 -2.37 -15.18
CA LEU A 38 1.29 -1.75 -13.87
C LEU A 38 1.35 -0.21 -13.90
N GLY A 39 1.49 0.38 -15.09
CA GLY A 39 1.43 1.82 -15.32
C GLY A 39 2.79 2.53 -15.35
N ALA A 40 3.91 1.80 -15.33
CA ALA A 40 5.27 2.35 -15.19
C ALA A 40 5.46 3.23 -13.92
N PRO A 41 5.25 2.66 -12.72
CA PRO A 41 5.44 3.37 -11.46
C PRO A 41 6.92 3.68 -11.21
N VAL A 42 7.21 4.92 -10.78
CA VAL A 42 8.57 5.38 -10.45
C VAL A 42 8.98 4.99 -9.02
N GLY A 43 8.01 4.54 -8.20
CA GLY A 43 8.29 3.97 -6.87
C GLY A 43 8.41 4.99 -5.72
N ILE A 44 8.25 6.29 -5.98
CA ILE A 44 8.32 7.36 -4.98
C ILE A 44 6.92 7.97 -4.78
N SER A 45 6.43 7.88 -3.54
CA SER A 45 5.02 8.02 -3.16
C SER A 45 4.62 9.47 -2.88
N PHE A 46 3.89 10.08 -3.83
CA PHE A 46 2.74 10.99 -3.66
C PHE A 46 2.26 11.48 -5.04
N ALA A 47 3.20 11.81 -5.94
CA ALA A 47 2.91 12.23 -7.31
C ALA A 47 2.39 11.07 -8.21
N ASP A 48 2.70 9.82 -7.84
CA ASP A 48 2.38 8.61 -8.60
C ASP A 48 1.38 7.70 -7.87
N LEU A 49 0.60 8.26 -6.92
CA LEU A 49 -0.29 7.51 -6.02
C LEU A 49 -1.19 6.50 -6.78
N GLY A 50 -1.73 6.92 -7.93
CA GLY A 50 -2.56 6.07 -8.79
C GLY A 50 -1.83 4.82 -9.32
N LYS A 51 -0.55 4.94 -9.69
CA LYS A 51 0.26 3.81 -10.17
C LYS A 51 0.77 2.94 -9.02
N THR A 52 1.11 3.56 -7.90
CA THR A 52 1.47 2.85 -6.67
C THR A 52 0.32 1.98 -6.17
N ILE A 53 -0.94 2.42 -6.34
CA ILE A 53 -2.13 1.61 -6.07
C ILE A 53 -2.22 0.39 -7.00
N GLY A 54 -1.85 0.54 -8.27
CA GLY A 54 -1.78 -0.59 -9.22
C GLY A 54 -0.81 -1.68 -8.76
N VAL A 55 0.40 -1.29 -8.37
CA VAL A 55 1.39 -2.22 -7.78
C VAL A 55 0.91 -2.79 -6.45
N TYR A 56 0.31 -1.96 -5.60
CA TYR A 56 -0.25 -2.39 -4.32
C TYR A 56 -1.29 -3.50 -4.50
N SER A 57 -2.23 -3.30 -5.43
CA SER A 57 -3.26 -4.29 -5.76
C SER A 57 -2.65 -5.56 -6.35
N TRP A 58 -1.66 -5.42 -7.22
CA TRP A 58 -0.96 -6.56 -7.83
C TRP A 58 -0.18 -7.38 -6.79
N VAL A 59 0.50 -6.72 -5.85
CA VAL A 59 1.21 -7.37 -4.74
C VAL A 59 0.22 -8.10 -3.82
N LEU A 60 -0.90 -7.45 -3.44
CA LEU A 60 -1.94 -8.09 -2.64
C LEU A 60 -2.59 -9.29 -3.34
N GLY A 61 -2.65 -9.27 -4.68
CA GLY A 61 -3.12 -10.36 -5.51
C GLY A 61 -2.07 -11.43 -5.82
N PHE A 62 -0.90 -11.40 -5.16
CA PHE A 62 0.21 -12.35 -5.37
C PHE A 62 0.75 -12.37 -6.81
N GLY A 63 0.59 -11.29 -7.58
CA GLY A 63 0.99 -11.26 -8.99
C GLY A 63 2.49 -11.49 -9.22
N TYR A 64 3.33 -11.22 -8.21
CA TYR A 64 4.77 -11.45 -8.25
C TYR A 64 5.15 -12.93 -8.35
N GLU A 65 4.26 -13.86 -7.95
CA GLU A 65 4.52 -15.31 -8.02
C GLU A 65 4.55 -15.83 -9.46
N GLN A 66 3.98 -15.08 -10.41
CA GLN A 66 3.98 -15.42 -11.83
C GLN A 66 5.29 -15.05 -12.53
N SER A 67 6.18 -14.28 -11.89
CA SER A 67 7.46 -13.91 -12.49
C SER A 67 8.45 -15.06 -12.37
N HIS A 68 9.19 -15.32 -13.44
CA HIS A 68 10.24 -16.35 -13.48
C HIS A 68 11.51 -15.93 -12.73
N ASN A 69 11.63 -14.66 -12.33
CA ASN A 69 12.81 -14.15 -11.64
C ASN A 69 12.65 -14.27 -10.11
N ALA A 70 13.54 -15.04 -9.48
CA ALA A 70 13.58 -15.23 -8.04
C ALA A 70 13.75 -13.92 -7.24
N GLU A 71 14.42 -12.92 -7.81
CA GLU A 71 14.59 -11.59 -7.19
C GLU A 71 13.24 -10.87 -7.05
N ILE A 72 12.42 -10.86 -8.12
CA ILE A 72 11.08 -10.26 -8.12
C ILE A 72 10.19 -10.98 -7.12
N VAL A 73 10.26 -12.31 -7.03
CA VAL A 73 9.47 -13.09 -6.07
C VAL A 73 9.86 -12.74 -4.63
N ASN A 74 11.15 -12.62 -4.33
CA ASN A 74 11.62 -12.27 -2.98
C ASN A 74 11.23 -10.83 -2.59
N LEU A 75 11.42 -9.87 -3.50
CA LEU A 75 10.99 -8.48 -3.30
C LEU A 75 9.47 -8.37 -3.18
N GLY A 76 8.72 -9.16 -3.96
CA GLY A 76 7.27 -9.26 -3.90
C GLY A 76 6.76 -9.75 -2.55
N LYS A 77 7.40 -10.77 -1.96
CA LYS A 77 7.08 -11.25 -0.60
C LYS A 77 7.36 -10.18 0.47
N ALA A 78 8.47 -9.45 0.35
CA ALA A 78 8.78 -8.35 1.26
C ALA A 78 7.77 -7.19 1.11
N ALA A 79 7.41 -6.86 -0.13
CA ALA A 79 6.38 -5.88 -0.45
C ALA A 79 5.00 -6.31 0.07
N LEU A 80 4.66 -7.60 0.03
CA LEU A 80 3.40 -8.13 0.54
C LEU A 80 3.25 -7.88 2.04
N LYS A 81 4.32 -8.10 2.83
CA LYS A 81 4.29 -7.80 4.27
C LYS A 81 4.01 -6.31 4.53
N LYS A 82 4.65 -5.41 3.77
CA LYS A 82 4.40 -3.96 3.85
C LYS A 82 2.97 -3.62 3.42
N ALA A 83 2.48 -4.25 2.36
CA ALA A 83 1.15 -4.00 1.82
C ALA A 83 0.04 -4.44 2.80
N LEU A 84 0.22 -5.59 3.45
CA LEU A 84 -0.66 -6.08 4.51
C LEU A 84 -0.61 -5.18 5.74
N PHE A 85 0.58 -4.74 6.15
CA PHE A 85 0.70 -3.78 7.25
C PHE A 85 -0.09 -2.50 6.95
N ALA A 86 0.09 -1.91 5.77
CA ALA A 86 -0.66 -0.73 5.34
C ALA A 86 -2.18 -0.99 5.33
N LYS A 87 -2.62 -2.15 4.81
CA LYS A 87 -4.04 -2.56 4.80
C LYS A 87 -4.63 -2.57 6.20
N TYR A 88 -3.96 -3.24 7.14
CA TYR A 88 -4.45 -3.36 8.51
C TYR A 88 -4.39 -2.03 9.25
N THR A 89 -3.34 -1.23 9.07
CA THR A 89 -3.23 0.10 9.69
C THR A 89 -4.34 1.04 9.19
N MET A 90 -4.64 1.04 7.89
CA MET A 90 -5.77 1.79 7.34
C MET A 90 -7.11 1.31 7.89
N MET A 91 -7.30 -0.02 7.98
CA MET A 91 -8.54 -0.61 8.49
C MET A 91 -8.79 -0.23 9.95
N TRP A 92 -7.75 -0.31 10.80
CA TRP A 92 -7.80 0.17 12.17
C TRP A 92 -8.08 1.67 12.25
N GLY A 93 -7.42 2.46 11.40
CA GLY A 93 -7.69 3.89 11.29
C GLY A 93 -9.16 4.19 10.97
N CYS A 94 -9.76 3.49 10.00
CA CYS A 94 -11.19 3.60 9.69
C CYS A 94 -12.08 3.22 10.87
N ILE A 95 -11.78 2.13 11.58
CA ILE A 95 -12.54 1.72 12.78
C ILE A 95 -12.50 2.83 13.84
N PHE A 96 -11.33 3.40 14.10
CA PHE A 96 -11.20 4.51 15.06
C PHE A 96 -11.93 5.77 14.61
N VAL A 97 -11.92 6.10 13.32
CA VAL A 97 -12.68 7.24 12.78
C VAL A 97 -14.18 7.02 13.00
N VAL A 98 -14.69 5.84 12.65
CA VAL A 98 -16.12 5.50 12.81
C VAL A 98 -16.53 5.54 14.28
N LEU A 99 -15.77 4.90 15.17
CA LEU A 99 -16.03 4.93 16.61
C LEU A 99 -15.93 6.35 17.18
N GLY A 100 -14.89 7.11 16.81
CA GLY A 100 -14.69 8.49 17.23
C GLY A 100 -15.82 9.42 16.76
N PHE A 101 -16.37 9.17 15.58
CA PHE A 101 -17.53 9.88 15.05
C PHE A 101 -18.78 9.60 15.86
N PHE A 102 -19.12 8.32 16.08
CA PHE A 102 -20.31 7.95 16.88
C PHE A 102 -20.20 8.43 18.33
N LEU A 103 -19.04 8.27 18.98
CA LEU A 103 -18.80 8.79 20.32
C LEU A 103 -18.86 10.32 20.39
N GLY A 104 -18.40 11.02 19.34
CA GLY A 104 -18.52 12.48 19.28
C GLY A 104 -19.94 12.97 19.06
N LEU A 105 -20.80 12.16 18.43
CA LEU A 105 -22.18 12.51 18.10
C LEU A 105 -23.17 12.14 19.22
N PHE A 106 -22.90 11.08 19.99
CA PHE A 106 -23.76 10.59 21.07
C PHE A 106 -23.20 10.80 22.49
N GLY A 107 -21.90 11.08 22.63
CA GLY A 107 -21.22 11.30 23.91
C GLY A 107 -20.80 12.75 24.16
N GLY A 108 -21.32 13.68 23.37
CA GLY A 108 -21.22 15.12 23.57
C GLY A 108 -22.43 15.68 24.31
#